data_AF-A0A7Y3UDR5-F1
#
_entry.id   AF-A0A7Y3UDR5-F1
#
_cell.length_a   1.000
_cell.length_b   1.000
_cell.length_c   1.000
_cell.angle_alpha   90.00
_cell.angle_beta   90.00
_cell.angle_gamma   90.00
#
_symmetry.space_group_name_H-M   'P 1'
#
loop_
_entity.id
_entity.type
_entity.pdbx_description
1 polymer ?
#
loop_
_entity_poly.entity_id
_entity_poly.type
_entity_poly.pdbx_seq_one_letter_code
_entity_poly.pdbx_strand_id
1 'polypeptide(L)'
;MRGVLRFRKMSGLSAAVGLACVISVMPAVTSSAHAQTITPYTFAVDEGVSHLQVQGTVMGFKLIGDRKAAIGGDIDARLGNNIEPFRGFKIDDSTLIQLDDINAELENPIPWLPPIGHIDVTGITARLTTGVVRLNADGTYTTNKGSLTVLSGTLSGDILGIPIAPVDLAGNGSSGLPLSGSLLQDGDFINLEVPVSVPVKTPDVNLTFSGGFFGVAAVK
;
A
#
# COMPACT_ATOMS: atom_id res chain seq x y z
N MET A 1 -24.98 -33.80 39.36
CA MET A 1 -26.35 -34.35 39.40
C MET A 1 -27.27 -33.36 38.70
N ARG A 2 -28.02 -33.84 37.70
CA ARG A 2 -28.86 -33.05 36.79
C ARG A 2 -30.21 -32.74 37.46
N GLY A 3 -30.55 -31.46 37.61
CA GLY A 3 -31.87 -31.01 38.03
C GLY A 3 -32.69 -30.58 36.83
N VAL A 4 -33.62 -31.43 36.39
CA VAL A 4 -34.58 -31.16 35.31
C VAL A 4 -35.77 -30.40 35.90
N LEU A 5 -35.95 -29.12 35.55
CA LEU A 5 -37.18 -28.38 35.87
C LEU A 5 -38.21 -28.58 34.75
N ARG A 6 -39.34 -29.19 35.10
CA ARG A 6 -40.52 -29.32 34.23
C ARG A 6 -41.39 -28.07 34.35
N PHE A 7 -41.73 -27.48 33.21
CA PHE A 7 -42.72 -26.40 33.15
C PHE A 7 -44.14 -26.96 33.18
N ARG A 8 -44.95 -26.44 34.11
CA ARG A 8 -46.39 -26.72 34.21
C ARG A 8 -47.15 -25.57 33.56
N LYS A 9 -47.96 -25.89 32.55
CA LYS A 9 -48.86 -24.98 31.85
C LYS A 9 -50.00 -24.59 32.79
N MET A 10 -50.15 -23.31 33.10
CA MET A 10 -51.35 -22.75 33.74
C MET A 10 -52.08 -21.86 32.73
N SER A 11 -53.31 -22.30 32.43
CA SER A 11 -54.28 -21.63 31.60
C SER A 11 -55.06 -20.60 32.40
N GLY A 12 -55.28 -19.44 31.78
CA GLY A 12 -56.47 -18.61 31.98
C GLY A 12 -56.33 -17.51 33.03
N LEU A 13 -56.33 -16.26 32.57
CA LEU A 13 -57.39 -15.32 32.91
C LEU A 13 -57.34 -14.13 31.95
N SER A 14 -58.44 -13.93 31.23
CA SER A 14 -58.68 -12.76 30.39
C SER A 14 -59.06 -11.60 31.30
N ALA A 15 -58.27 -10.54 31.32
CA ALA A 15 -58.63 -9.26 31.87
C ALA A 15 -58.39 -8.20 30.79
N ALA A 16 -59.48 -7.75 30.18
CA ALA A 16 -59.50 -6.61 29.28
C ALA A 16 -59.21 -5.35 30.10
N VAL A 17 -57.97 -4.89 30.08
CA VAL A 17 -57.58 -3.56 30.58
C VAL A 17 -57.49 -2.64 29.37
N GLY A 18 -58.38 -1.66 29.32
CA GLY A 18 -58.41 -0.63 28.29
C GLY A 18 -57.09 0.13 28.28
N LEU A 19 -56.27 -0.14 27.28
CA LEU A 19 -55.02 0.56 27.02
C LEU A 19 -55.38 1.90 26.37
N ALA A 20 -55.37 2.98 27.15
CA ALA A 20 -55.28 4.32 26.59
C ALA A 20 -53.87 4.46 25.97
N CYS A 21 -53.77 4.20 24.67
CA CYS A 21 -52.56 4.39 23.89
C CYS A 21 -52.29 5.90 23.76
N VAL A 22 -51.47 6.44 24.66
CA VAL A 22 -50.85 7.75 24.46
C VAL A 22 -49.77 7.55 23.39
N ILE A 23 -50.09 7.90 22.15
CA ILE A 23 -49.13 7.97 21.05
C ILE A 23 -48.19 9.14 21.37
N SER A 24 -47.10 8.85 22.07
CA SER A 24 -45.95 9.74 22.13
C SER A 24 -45.27 9.67 20.77
N VAL A 25 -45.52 10.69 19.93
CA VAL A 25 -44.75 10.92 18.72
C VAL A 25 -43.36 11.36 19.16
N MET A 26 -42.45 10.40 19.35
CA MET A 26 -41.04 10.72 19.47
C MET A 26 -40.61 11.35 18.14
N PRO A 27 -40.02 12.55 18.12
CA PRO A 27 -39.37 13.04 16.91
C PRO A 27 -38.29 12.02 16.56
N ALA A 28 -38.41 11.40 15.39
CA ALA A 28 -37.35 10.61 14.82
C ALA A 28 -36.14 11.54 14.68
N VAL A 29 -35.17 11.38 15.57
CA VAL A 29 -33.86 11.99 15.43
C VAL A 29 -33.25 11.33 14.20
N THR A 30 -33.52 11.92 13.03
CA THR A 30 -32.77 11.62 11.82
C THR A 30 -31.36 12.09 12.11
N SER A 31 -30.53 11.18 12.62
CA SER A 31 -29.10 11.39 12.69
C SER A 31 -28.66 11.70 11.27
N SER A 32 -28.43 12.98 10.97
CA SER A 32 -27.80 13.38 9.72
C SER A 32 -26.47 12.65 9.69
N ALA A 33 -26.36 11.65 8.83
CA ALA A 33 -25.07 11.08 8.49
C ALA A 33 -24.28 12.25 7.91
N HIS A 34 -23.45 12.89 8.73
CA HIS A 34 -22.50 13.88 8.26
C HIS A 34 -21.65 13.14 7.22
N ALA A 35 -21.89 13.47 5.95
CA ALA A 35 -21.05 13.00 4.87
C ALA A 35 -19.62 13.37 5.25
N GLN A 36 -18.78 12.36 5.48
CA GLN A 36 -17.36 12.59 5.75
C GLN A 36 -16.81 13.30 4.51
N THR A 37 -16.45 14.57 4.66
CA THR A 37 -15.76 15.30 3.60
C THR A 37 -14.40 14.63 3.41
N ILE A 38 -14.21 14.09 2.21
CA ILE A 38 -12.95 13.51 1.79
C ILE A 38 -12.23 14.60 1.00
N THR A 39 -11.08 15.05 1.49
CA THR A 39 -10.29 16.09 0.81
C THR A 39 -9.12 15.45 0.07
N PRO A 40 -8.93 15.77 -1.22
CA PRO A 40 -7.79 15.30 -1.98
C PRO A 40 -6.53 16.09 -1.62
N TYR A 41 -5.43 15.38 -1.45
CA TYR A 41 -4.08 15.87 -1.24
C TYR A 41 -3.16 15.24 -2.29
N THR A 42 -2.22 16.05 -2.79
CA THR A 42 -1.16 15.59 -3.66
C THR A 42 0.15 15.80 -2.90
N PHE A 43 0.87 14.71 -2.65
CA PHE A 43 2.15 14.71 -1.96
C PHE A 43 3.25 14.63 -3.01
N ALA A 44 4.12 15.63 -3.06
CA ALA A 44 5.31 15.57 -3.88
C ALA A 44 6.30 14.58 -3.23
N VAL A 45 6.80 13.61 -3.99
CA VAL A 45 7.80 12.65 -3.49
C VAL A 45 9.15 13.37 -3.33
N ASP A 46 9.76 13.26 -2.16
CA ASP A 46 11.11 13.74 -1.90
C ASP A 46 12.11 12.68 -2.39
N GLU A 47 12.64 12.89 -3.59
CA GLU A 47 13.64 12.04 -4.24
C GLU A 47 14.94 11.89 -3.42
N GLY A 48 15.27 12.86 -2.56
CA GLY A 48 16.50 12.85 -1.77
C GLY A 48 16.49 11.81 -0.64
N VAL A 49 15.30 11.42 -0.18
CA VAL A 49 15.11 10.40 0.87
C VAL A 49 14.41 9.15 0.36
N SER A 50 13.64 9.26 -0.74
CA SER A 50 12.89 8.15 -1.32
C SER A 50 13.77 7.31 -2.22
N HIS A 51 13.98 6.05 -1.84
CA HIS A 51 14.83 5.14 -2.59
C HIS A 51 14.27 3.72 -2.61
N LEU A 52 14.51 3.01 -3.70
CA LEU A 52 14.27 1.57 -3.83
C LEU A 52 15.58 0.83 -4.03
N GLN A 53 15.77 -0.22 -3.25
CA GLN A 53 16.85 -1.19 -3.39
C GLN A 53 16.35 -2.39 -4.18
N VAL A 54 17.20 -2.92 -5.07
CA VAL A 54 16.89 -4.15 -5.82
C VAL A 54 17.76 -5.28 -5.34
N GLN A 55 17.12 -6.41 -5.07
CA GLN A 55 17.78 -7.66 -4.71
C GLN A 55 17.08 -8.83 -5.39
N GLY A 56 17.79 -9.94 -5.58
CA GLY A 56 17.19 -11.14 -6.14
C GLY A 56 18.14 -11.93 -7.02
N THR A 57 17.56 -12.68 -7.96
CA THR A 57 18.27 -13.54 -8.88
C THR A 57 17.78 -13.39 -10.32
N VAL A 58 18.70 -13.47 -11.29
CA VAL A 58 18.41 -13.58 -12.73
C VAL A 58 19.09 -14.84 -13.27
N MET A 59 18.32 -15.69 -13.93
CA MET A 59 18.73 -17.01 -14.43
C MET A 59 19.45 -17.87 -13.37
N GLY A 60 19.03 -17.71 -12.09
CA GLY A 60 19.62 -18.41 -10.94
C GLY A 60 20.87 -17.75 -10.33
N PHE A 61 21.39 -16.68 -10.92
CA PHE A 61 22.53 -15.94 -10.39
C PHE A 61 22.07 -14.75 -9.55
N LYS A 62 22.71 -14.55 -8.40
CA LYS A 62 22.36 -13.49 -7.45
C LYS A 62 22.86 -12.14 -7.92
N LEU A 63 22.12 -11.07 -7.64
CA LEU A 63 22.59 -9.71 -7.85
C LEU A 63 23.61 -9.28 -6.78
N ILE A 64 24.68 -8.62 -7.22
CA ILE A 64 25.67 -7.97 -6.36
C ILE A 64 25.34 -6.48 -6.25
N GLY A 65 25.41 -5.97 -5.01
CA GLY A 65 25.37 -4.55 -4.70
C GLY A 65 24.01 -4.06 -4.21
N ASP A 66 24.05 -3.05 -3.34
CA ASP A 66 22.89 -2.26 -2.96
C ASP A 66 22.72 -1.15 -4.00
N ARG A 67 21.79 -1.33 -4.93
CA ARG A 67 21.48 -0.32 -5.94
C ARG A 67 20.22 0.41 -5.53
N LYS A 68 20.41 1.64 -5.06
CA LYS A 68 19.36 2.60 -4.76
C LYS A 68 18.97 3.32 -6.05
N ALA A 69 17.74 3.12 -6.50
CA ALA A 69 17.10 4.00 -7.47
C ALA A 69 16.38 5.12 -6.70
N ALA A 70 16.58 6.36 -7.12
CA ALA A 70 15.73 7.44 -6.65
C ALA A 70 14.29 7.18 -7.11
N ILE A 71 13.35 7.65 -6.31
CA ILE A 71 11.93 7.55 -6.61
C ILE A 71 11.39 8.96 -6.77
N GLY A 72 10.86 9.27 -7.95
CA GLY A 72 10.15 10.52 -8.23
C GLY A 72 8.65 10.31 -8.44
N GLY A 73 7.92 11.42 -8.45
CA GLY A 73 6.49 11.47 -8.80
C GLY A 73 5.62 12.16 -7.75
N ASP A 74 4.31 11.96 -7.90
CA ASP A 74 3.28 12.51 -7.02
C ASP A 74 2.43 11.37 -6.45
N ILE A 75 2.11 11.46 -5.16
CA ILE A 75 1.16 10.56 -4.49
C ILE A 75 -0.14 11.31 -4.27
N ASP A 76 -1.18 10.90 -4.99
CA ASP A 76 -2.52 11.43 -4.76
C ASP A 76 -3.20 10.59 -3.68
N ALA A 77 -3.51 11.23 -2.54
CA ALA A 77 -4.23 10.60 -1.47
C ALA A 77 -5.45 11.39 -1.03
N ARG A 78 -6.47 10.64 -0.60
CA ARG A 78 -7.71 11.18 -0.05
C ARG A 78 -7.73 11.00 1.45
N LEU A 79 -7.76 12.08 2.22
CA LEU A 79 -7.79 12.01 3.70
C LEU A 79 -9.23 12.00 4.22
N GLY A 80 -9.49 11.14 5.20
CA GLY A 80 -10.76 11.07 5.92
C GLY A 80 -10.79 12.08 7.08
N ASN A 81 -11.68 13.07 6.97
CA ASN A 81 -11.81 14.28 7.79
C ASN A 81 -10.72 15.33 7.54
N ASN A 82 -11.12 16.60 7.46
CA ASN A 82 -10.22 17.75 7.24
C ASN A 82 -9.59 18.29 8.53
N ILE A 83 -9.76 17.58 9.65
CA ILE A 83 -9.37 18.06 10.97
C ILE A 83 -8.65 16.91 11.65
N GLU A 84 -7.47 17.19 12.20
CA GLU A 84 -6.72 16.22 12.98
C GLU A 84 -7.52 15.67 14.17
N PRO A 85 -7.28 14.40 14.56
CA PRO A 85 -6.41 13.44 13.87
C PRO A 85 -7.09 12.91 12.59
N PHE A 86 -6.31 12.79 11.51
CA PHE A 86 -6.74 12.10 10.29
C PHE A 86 -7.14 10.67 10.65
N ARG A 87 -8.29 10.21 10.15
CA ARG A 87 -8.81 8.86 10.50
C ARG A 87 -8.39 7.78 9.53
N GLY A 88 -7.88 8.18 8.37
CA GLY A 88 -7.49 7.29 7.32
C GLY A 88 -7.17 8.03 6.03
N PHE A 89 -6.63 7.28 5.08
CA PHE A 89 -6.34 7.78 3.75
C PHE A 89 -6.55 6.69 2.71
N LYS A 90 -6.54 7.07 1.43
CA LYS A 90 -6.51 6.14 0.30
C LYS A 90 -5.57 6.72 -0.76
N ILE A 91 -4.61 5.94 -1.22
CA ILE A 91 -3.79 6.27 -2.40
C ILE A 91 -4.58 5.92 -3.65
N ASP A 92 -4.80 6.91 -4.52
CA ASP A 92 -5.62 6.78 -5.72
C ASP A 92 -4.85 6.24 -6.93
N ASP A 93 -5.60 5.74 -7.91
CA ASP A 93 -5.09 5.10 -9.13
C ASP A 93 -4.34 6.07 -10.07
N SER A 94 -4.35 7.37 -9.77
CA SER A 94 -3.56 8.40 -10.47
C SER A 94 -2.12 8.48 -9.99
N THR A 95 -1.77 7.87 -8.84
CA THR A 95 -0.41 7.89 -8.30
C THR A 95 0.54 7.16 -9.24
N LEU A 96 1.50 7.90 -9.78
CA LEU A 96 2.54 7.37 -10.65
C LEU A 96 3.89 7.54 -9.98
N ILE A 97 4.66 6.46 -10.03
CA ILE A 97 5.98 6.36 -9.44
C ILE A 97 6.95 6.11 -10.58
N GLN A 98 7.99 6.92 -10.65
CA GLN A 98 9.10 6.72 -11.59
C GLN A 98 10.33 6.30 -10.80
N LEU A 99 11.02 5.27 -11.29
CA LEU A 99 12.30 4.85 -10.76
C LEU A 99 13.37 5.16 -11.78
N ASP A 100 14.53 5.62 -11.29
CA ASP A 100 15.74 5.68 -12.09
C ASP A 100 16.16 4.30 -12.61
N ASP A 101 16.96 4.31 -13.67
CA ASP A 101 17.55 3.12 -14.24
C ASP A 101 18.46 2.40 -13.23
N ILE A 102 18.41 1.08 -13.20
CA ILE A 102 19.10 0.23 -12.22
C ILE A 102 20.06 -0.68 -12.96
N ASN A 103 21.35 -0.47 -12.73
CA ASN A 103 22.40 -1.32 -13.29
C ASN A 103 23.00 -2.18 -12.17
N ALA A 104 22.86 -3.49 -12.26
CA ALA A 104 23.29 -4.43 -11.24
C ALA A 104 24.18 -5.53 -11.83
N GLU A 105 25.14 -6.00 -11.05
CA GLU A 105 26.07 -7.06 -11.48
C GLU A 105 25.57 -8.43 -11.02
N LEU A 106 25.93 -9.49 -11.75
CA LEU A 106 25.59 -10.86 -11.39
C LEU A 106 26.78 -11.56 -10.70
N GLU A 107 26.49 -12.16 -9.56
CA GLU A 107 27.48 -12.85 -8.73
C GLU A 107 28.09 -14.04 -9.46
N ASN A 108 29.42 -14.10 -9.40
CA ASN A 108 30.14 -15.30 -9.80
C ASN A 108 30.06 -16.34 -8.68
N PRO A 109 29.59 -17.56 -8.93
CA PRO A 109 29.58 -18.63 -7.93
C PRO A 109 30.99 -18.95 -7.36
N ILE A 110 32.04 -18.52 -8.07
CA ILE A 110 33.43 -18.62 -7.64
C ILE A 110 33.86 -17.25 -7.08
N PRO A 111 34.00 -17.07 -5.74
CA PRO A 111 34.10 -15.76 -5.11
C PRO A 111 35.30 -14.87 -5.51
N TRP A 112 36.34 -15.45 -6.09
CA TRP A 112 37.55 -14.72 -6.50
C TRP A 112 37.55 -14.35 -7.99
N LEU A 113 36.55 -14.81 -8.75
CA LEU A 113 36.37 -14.41 -10.13
C LEU A 113 35.52 -13.13 -10.21
N PRO A 114 35.72 -12.31 -11.26
CA PRO A 114 34.88 -11.14 -11.49
C PRO A 114 33.41 -11.54 -11.72
N PRO A 115 32.47 -10.59 -11.57
CA PRO A 115 31.06 -10.77 -11.90
C PRO A 115 30.88 -11.43 -13.26
N ILE A 116 29.90 -12.31 -13.37
CA ILE A 116 29.67 -13.06 -14.61
C ILE A 116 28.93 -12.26 -15.66
N GLY A 117 28.37 -11.10 -15.31
CA GLY A 117 27.53 -10.31 -16.20
C GLY A 117 26.87 -9.17 -15.45
N HIS A 118 25.96 -8.51 -16.13
CA HIS A 118 25.16 -7.41 -15.57
C HIS A 118 23.73 -7.49 -16.07
N ILE A 119 22.86 -6.80 -15.35
CA ILE A 119 21.50 -6.49 -15.78
C ILE A 119 21.29 -4.99 -15.68
N ASP A 120 20.48 -4.49 -16.61
CA ASP A 120 19.97 -3.13 -16.59
C ASP A 120 18.45 -3.21 -16.53
N VAL A 121 17.86 -2.45 -15.62
CA VAL A 121 16.42 -2.28 -15.53
C VAL A 121 16.12 -0.82 -15.77
N THR A 122 15.49 -0.52 -16.91
CA THR A 122 15.34 0.86 -17.39
C THR A 122 13.88 1.26 -17.54
N GLY A 123 13.60 2.55 -17.35
CA GLY A 123 12.30 3.16 -17.67
C GLY A 123 11.13 2.61 -16.85
N ILE A 124 11.37 2.26 -15.58
CA ILE A 124 10.31 1.73 -14.73
C ILE A 124 9.35 2.84 -14.36
N THR A 125 8.10 2.70 -14.78
CA THR A 125 6.97 3.44 -14.21
C THR A 125 6.04 2.46 -13.54
N ALA A 126 5.67 2.73 -12.30
CA ALA A 126 4.75 1.91 -11.52
C ALA A 126 3.58 2.75 -11.00
N ARG A 127 2.50 2.06 -10.65
CA ARG A 127 1.32 2.64 -10.02
C ARG A 127 1.11 1.98 -8.69
N LEU A 128 1.13 2.78 -7.62
CA LEU A 128 0.79 2.36 -6.27
C LEU A 128 -0.63 2.79 -5.97
N THR A 129 -1.44 1.86 -5.48
CA THR A 129 -2.80 2.16 -5.04
C THR A 129 -3.07 1.45 -3.73
N THR A 130 -4.03 1.96 -2.96
CA THR A 130 -4.48 1.29 -1.75
C THR A 130 -5.99 1.25 -1.68
N GLY A 131 -6.52 0.28 -0.92
CA GLY A 131 -7.83 0.45 -0.30
C GLY A 131 -7.83 1.60 0.71
N VAL A 132 -8.99 1.86 1.33
CA VAL A 132 -9.05 2.79 2.48
C VAL A 132 -8.22 2.22 3.64
N VAL A 133 -7.19 2.97 4.02
CA VAL A 133 -6.28 2.69 5.12
C VAL A 133 -6.76 3.46 6.34
N ARG A 134 -6.77 2.82 7.51
CA ARG A 134 -7.07 3.48 8.78
C ARG A 134 -5.78 3.90 9.45
N LEU A 135 -5.79 5.08 10.05
CA LEU A 135 -4.69 5.60 10.85
C LEU A 135 -4.93 5.28 12.32
N ASN A 136 -3.84 4.93 13.00
CA ASN A 136 -3.78 4.88 14.45
C ASN A 136 -3.75 6.31 15.02
N ALA A 137 -3.98 6.45 16.33
CA ALA A 137 -4.03 7.75 16.98
C ALA A 137 -2.68 8.51 16.94
N ASP A 138 -1.58 7.78 16.74
CA ASP A 138 -0.21 8.30 16.57
C ASP A 138 0.14 8.60 15.10
N GLY A 139 -0.82 8.52 14.18
CA GLY A 139 -0.62 8.72 12.75
C GLY A 139 0.05 7.55 12.03
N THR A 140 0.37 6.45 12.72
CA THR A 140 0.88 5.24 12.05
C THR A 140 -0.24 4.47 11.34
N TYR A 141 0.11 3.66 10.35
CA TYR A 141 -0.86 2.77 9.71
C TYR A 141 -0.24 1.43 9.36
N THR A 142 -1.13 0.43 9.21
CA THR A 142 -0.81 -0.86 8.60
C THR A 142 -1.98 -1.28 7.71
N THR A 143 -1.71 -1.75 6.50
CA THR A 143 -2.72 -2.28 5.59
C THR A 143 -2.16 -3.45 4.80
N ASN A 144 -3.01 -4.41 4.45
CA ASN A 144 -2.70 -5.49 3.51
C ASN A 144 -3.48 -5.31 2.20
N LYS A 145 -3.89 -4.07 1.89
CA LYS A 145 -4.68 -3.71 0.71
C LYS A 145 -3.93 -2.80 -0.24
N GLY A 146 -2.60 -2.82 -0.18
CA GLY A 146 -1.77 -2.17 -1.20
C GLY A 146 -1.77 -2.98 -2.49
N SER A 147 -1.64 -2.29 -3.61
CA SER A 147 -1.27 -2.90 -4.89
C SER A 147 -0.25 -2.03 -5.60
N LEU A 148 0.79 -2.66 -6.15
CA LEU A 148 1.72 -2.03 -7.06
C LEU A 148 1.64 -2.74 -8.41
N THR A 149 1.47 -1.96 -9.48
CA THR A 149 1.48 -2.47 -10.85
C THR A 149 2.53 -1.71 -11.65
N VAL A 150 3.47 -2.43 -12.25
CA VAL A 150 4.43 -1.90 -13.21
C VAL A 150 3.68 -1.58 -14.51
N LEU A 151 3.71 -0.32 -14.92
CA LEU A 151 3.08 0.17 -16.15
C LEU A 151 4.04 0.13 -17.34
N SER A 152 5.33 0.34 -17.09
CA SER A 152 6.41 0.23 -18.08
C SER A 152 7.70 -0.17 -17.39
N GLY A 153 8.63 -0.70 -18.18
CA GLY A 153 9.99 -1.02 -17.74
C GLY A 153 10.55 -2.16 -18.59
N THR A 154 11.86 -2.20 -18.72
CA THR A 154 12.53 -3.28 -19.46
C THR A 154 13.71 -3.78 -18.67
N LEU A 155 13.86 -5.09 -18.59
CA LEU A 155 15.06 -5.74 -18.07
C LEU A 155 15.87 -6.26 -19.25
N SER A 156 17.14 -5.87 -19.32
CA SER A 156 18.13 -6.38 -20.27
C SER A 156 19.45 -6.67 -19.56
N GLY A 157 20.45 -7.17 -20.29
CA GLY A 157 21.77 -7.41 -19.74
C GLY A 157 22.55 -8.46 -20.52
N ASP A 158 23.60 -8.98 -19.90
CA ASP A 158 24.37 -10.11 -20.41
C ASP A 158 24.79 -11.07 -19.29
N ILE A 159 24.97 -12.34 -19.65
CA ILE A 159 25.58 -13.36 -18.78
C ILE A 159 26.71 -14.01 -19.56
N LEU A 160 27.93 -13.92 -19.03
CA LEU A 160 29.16 -14.42 -19.63
C LEU A 160 29.38 -13.86 -21.04
N GLY A 161 28.99 -12.59 -21.27
CA GLY A 161 29.05 -11.93 -22.57
C GLY A 161 27.95 -12.37 -23.55
N ILE A 162 26.99 -13.19 -23.12
CA ILE A 162 25.82 -13.58 -23.92
C ILE A 162 24.67 -12.62 -23.57
N PRO A 163 24.17 -11.83 -24.52
CA PRO A 163 23.05 -10.93 -24.27
C PRO A 163 21.80 -11.70 -23.86
N ILE A 164 21.10 -11.18 -22.85
CA ILE A 164 19.77 -11.64 -22.47
C ILE A 164 18.75 -10.90 -23.35
N ALA A 165 17.76 -11.63 -23.88
CA ALA A 165 16.66 -11.00 -24.59
C ALA A 165 15.92 -10.03 -23.64
N PRO A 166 15.58 -8.80 -24.10
CA PRO A 166 14.84 -7.86 -23.28
C PRO A 166 13.52 -8.46 -22.76
N VAL A 167 13.28 -8.30 -21.46
CA VAL A 167 12.05 -8.73 -20.80
C VAL A 167 11.23 -7.50 -20.49
N ASP A 168 10.01 -7.44 -21.04
CA ASP A 168 9.03 -6.41 -20.69
C ASP A 168 8.52 -6.66 -19.27
N LEU A 169 8.59 -5.61 -18.45
CA LEU A 169 8.12 -5.66 -17.07
C LEU A 169 6.69 -5.15 -16.92
N ALA A 170 6.11 -4.55 -17.96
CA ALA A 170 4.75 -4.01 -17.92
C ALA A 170 3.71 -5.08 -17.56
N GLY A 171 2.74 -4.69 -16.74
CA GLY A 171 1.67 -5.57 -16.26
C GLY A 171 2.08 -6.48 -15.09
N ASN A 172 3.37 -6.60 -14.77
CA ASN A 172 3.78 -7.25 -13.53
C ASN A 172 3.33 -6.43 -12.34
N GLY A 173 2.82 -7.10 -11.31
CA GLY A 173 2.34 -6.41 -10.14
C GLY A 173 2.08 -7.35 -8.99
N SER A 174 1.74 -6.76 -7.86
CA SER A 174 1.37 -7.47 -6.66
C SER A 174 0.14 -6.81 -6.06
N SER A 175 -0.75 -7.64 -5.55
CA SER A 175 -1.94 -7.21 -4.82
C SER A 175 -1.88 -7.77 -3.41
N GLY A 176 -2.55 -7.09 -2.48
CA GLY A 176 -2.51 -7.47 -1.08
C GLY A 176 -1.18 -7.16 -0.39
N LEU A 177 -0.43 -6.18 -0.92
CA LEU A 177 0.85 -5.79 -0.35
C LEU A 177 0.66 -5.30 1.09
N PRO A 178 1.43 -5.85 2.05
CA PRO A 178 1.52 -5.26 3.38
C PRO A 178 2.28 -3.94 3.27
N LEU A 179 1.61 -2.84 3.62
CA LEU A 179 2.20 -1.52 3.73
C LEU A 179 2.04 -1.06 5.19
N SER A 180 3.10 -0.49 5.75
CA SER A 180 3.09 0.05 7.11
C SER A 180 3.92 1.30 7.17
N GLY A 181 3.37 2.44 7.57
CA GLY A 181 4.11 3.69 7.58
C GLY A 181 3.46 4.70 8.50
N SER A 182 3.64 5.98 8.21
CA SER A 182 3.04 7.06 8.97
C SER A 182 2.50 8.16 8.08
N LEU A 183 1.42 8.79 8.52
CA LEU A 183 0.92 10.05 8.00
C LEU A 183 0.86 11.02 9.17
N LEU A 184 1.76 12.00 9.17
CA LEU A 184 1.95 12.94 10.27
C LEU A 184 1.82 14.37 9.75
N GLN A 185 1.11 15.22 10.48
CA GLN A 185 1.16 16.65 10.25
C GLN A 185 2.28 17.27 11.08
N ASP A 186 3.12 18.09 10.44
CA ASP A 186 4.13 18.92 11.08
C ASP A 186 3.95 20.37 10.64
N GLY A 187 3.26 21.15 11.48
CA GLY A 187 2.85 22.52 11.16
C GLY A 187 1.92 22.58 9.94
N ASP A 188 2.41 23.25 8.89
CA ASP A 188 1.69 23.45 7.63
C ASP A 188 1.93 22.33 6.60
N PHE A 189 2.62 21.25 6.99
CA PHE A 189 2.93 20.14 6.12
C PHE A 189 2.35 18.82 6.62
N ILE A 190 1.98 17.96 5.69
CA ILE A 190 1.62 16.57 5.93
C ILE A 190 2.69 15.70 5.29
N ASN A 191 3.32 14.86 6.09
CA ASN A 191 4.34 13.91 5.68
C ASN A 191 3.71 12.52 5.58
N LEU A 192 3.89 11.87 4.43
CA LEU A 192 3.44 10.50 4.17
C LEU A 192 4.66 9.62 3.92
N GLU A 193 4.90 8.67 4.80
CA GLU A 193 5.92 7.63 4.63
C GLU A 193 5.25 6.32 4.22
N VAL A 194 5.67 5.75 3.09
CA VAL A 194 5.17 4.46 2.58
C VAL A 194 6.35 3.54 2.26
N PRO A 195 6.75 2.61 3.12
CA PRO A 195 7.70 1.58 2.71
C PRO A 195 7.01 0.61 1.76
N VAL A 196 7.75 0.15 0.76
CA VAL A 196 7.25 -0.74 -0.29
C VAL A 196 8.26 -1.84 -0.53
N SER A 197 7.75 -3.06 -0.69
CA SER A 197 8.53 -4.24 -1.07
C SER A 197 7.75 -5.00 -2.14
N VAL A 198 8.27 -5.02 -3.37
CA VAL A 198 7.58 -5.59 -4.52
C VAL A 198 8.39 -6.71 -5.13
N PRO A 199 7.87 -7.95 -5.11
CA PRO A 199 8.46 -9.03 -5.86
C PRO A 199 8.09 -8.90 -7.35
N VAL A 200 9.07 -9.05 -8.23
CA VAL A 200 8.89 -9.25 -9.68
C VAL A 200 9.37 -10.65 -10.01
N LYS A 201 8.45 -11.49 -10.47
CA LYS A 201 8.71 -12.90 -10.76
C LYS A 201 8.33 -13.22 -12.19
N THR A 202 9.32 -13.61 -12.98
CA THR A 202 9.17 -14.31 -14.27
C THR A 202 9.86 -15.68 -14.15
N PRO A 203 9.76 -16.57 -15.14
CA PRO A 203 10.46 -17.87 -15.10
C PRO A 203 11.97 -17.74 -14.86
N ASP A 204 12.59 -16.68 -15.38
CA ASP A 204 14.04 -16.49 -15.34
C ASP A 204 14.46 -15.36 -14.39
N VAL A 205 13.52 -14.61 -13.82
CA VAL A 205 13.80 -13.43 -13.00
C VAL A 205 13.03 -13.52 -11.70
N ASN A 206 13.71 -13.40 -10.58
CA ASN A 206 13.10 -13.31 -9.25
C ASN A 206 13.74 -12.14 -8.51
N LEU A 207 13.19 -10.94 -8.73
CA LEU A 207 13.65 -9.71 -8.12
C LEU A 207 12.70 -9.27 -7.02
N THR A 208 13.22 -8.51 -6.07
CA THR A 208 12.45 -7.79 -5.05
C THR A 208 12.98 -6.36 -5.00
N PHE A 209 12.09 -5.41 -5.23
CA PHE A 209 12.33 -3.98 -5.10
C PHE A 209 11.84 -3.56 -3.72
N SER A 210 12.73 -3.20 -2.80
CA SER A 210 12.41 -2.85 -1.42
C SER A 210 12.93 -1.47 -1.04
N GLY A 211 12.14 -0.66 -0.36
CA GLY A 211 12.53 0.70 0.04
C GLY A 211 11.35 1.48 0.57
N GLY A 212 11.31 2.79 0.32
CA GLY A 212 10.19 3.62 0.76
C GLY A 212 10.04 4.95 0.06
N PHE A 213 8.80 5.43 0.08
CA PHE A 213 8.35 6.72 -0.42
C PHE A 213 8.21 7.68 0.76
N PHE A 214 8.69 8.91 0.59
CA PHE A 214 8.42 10.01 1.48
C PHE A 214 7.78 11.12 0.66
N GLY A 215 6.50 11.40 0.93
CA GLY A 215 5.75 12.45 0.28
C GLY A 215 5.47 13.61 1.24
N VAL A 216 5.52 14.83 0.72
CA VAL A 216 5.18 16.05 1.48
C VAL A 216 4.05 16.81 0.77
N ALA A 217 3.01 17.18 1.51
CA ALA A 217 1.91 18.01 1.02
C ALA A 217 1.70 19.22 1.95
N ALA A 218 1.33 20.37 1.40
CA ALA A 218 0.91 21.51 2.21
C ALA A 218 -0.53 21.34 2.73
N VAL A 219 -0.77 21.74 3.97
CA VAL A 219 -2.11 21.88 4.55
C VAL A 219 -2.79 23.07 3.87
N LYS A 220 -4.00 22.86 3.35
CA LYS A 220 -4.80 23.91 2.68
C LYS A 220 -5.77 24.59 3.62
#